data_AF-A0A1F9GGY9-F1
#
_entry.id   AF-A0A1F9GGY9-F1
#
_cell.length_a   1.000
_cell.length_b   1.000
_cell.length_c   1.000
_cell.angle_alpha   90.00
_cell.angle_beta   90.00
_cell.angle_gamma   90.00
#
_symmetry.space_group_name_H-M   'P 1'
#
loop_
_entity.id
_entity.type
_entity.pdbx_description
1 polymer ?
#
loop_
_entity_poly.entity_id
_entity_poly.type
_entity_poly.pdbx_seq_one_letter_code
_entity_poly.pdbx_strand_id
1 'polypeptide(L)'
;MKIKIPKGKPQKSRGAWQRKPVTKVKESAKTYKRKWGLEDFVESVDKVMQKQEKENPTMKQVHAQLSPEWKRVSEKIGQLLMLTDAKEIDRLREEVVQEGEIATRVLIDFLLAIKNQSGQS
;
A
#
# COMPACT_ATOMS: atom_id res chain seq x y z
N MET A 1 53.50 25.12 -48.12
CA MET A 1 53.02 25.69 -46.83
C MET A 1 52.69 24.54 -45.87
N LYS A 2 53.35 24.45 -44.72
CA LYS A 2 53.10 23.41 -43.69
C LYS A 2 52.20 23.99 -42.61
N ILE A 3 50.95 23.53 -42.50
CA ILE A 3 50.04 23.92 -41.43
C ILE A 3 50.25 22.96 -40.25
N LYS A 4 50.76 23.48 -39.13
CA LYS A 4 50.92 22.76 -37.87
C LYS A 4 49.60 22.76 -37.11
N ILE A 5 49.00 21.59 -36.89
CA ILE A 5 47.86 21.43 -35.99
C ILE A 5 48.41 21.07 -34.60
N PRO A 6 48.08 21.81 -33.53
CA PRO A 6 48.62 21.56 -32.19
C PRO A 6 48.02 20.27 -31.60
N LYS A 7 48.88 19.40 -31.05
CA LYS A 7 48.46 18.23 -30.28
C LYS A 7 47.87 18.69 -28.94
N GLY A 8 46.54 18.67 -28.82
CA GLY A 8 45.85 18.76 -27.53
C GLY A 8 46.26 17.58 -26.63
N LYS A 9 46.63 17.88 -25.38
CA LYS A 9 46.98 16.87 -24.37
C LYS A 9 45.76 15.96 -24.11
N PRO A 10 45.93 14.64 -23.92
CA PRO A 10 44.81 13.78 -23.58
C PRO A 10 44.25 14.19 -22.22
N GLN A 11 42.96 14.52 -22.22
CA GLN A 11 42.16 14.84 -21.04
C GLN A 11 42.15 13.61 -20.12
N LYS A 12 42.73 13.75 -18.92
CA LYS A 12 42.74 12.70 -17.89
C LYS A 12 41.29 12.30 -17.59
N SER A 13 40.87 11.14 -18.08
CA SER A 13 39.61 10.51 -17.70
C SER A 13 39.64 10.26 -16.19
N ARG A 14 38.79 10.98 -15.47
CA ARG A 14 38.59 10.83 -14.03
C ARG A 14 38.24 9.37 -13.73
N GLY A 15 39.01 8.78 -12.80
CA GLY A 15 38.81 7.52 -12.09
C GLY A 15 37.80 6.54 -12.66
N ALA A 16 38.29 5.49 -13.32
CA ALA A 16 37.53 4.26 -13.47
C ALA A 16 37.18 3.76 -12.06
N TRP A 17 35.90 3.79 -11.70
CA TRP A 17 35.41 3.09 -10.52
C TRP A 17 35.66 1.60 -10.73
N GLN A 18 36.79 1.10 -10.24
CA GLN A 18 37.03 -0.32 -10.08
C GLN A 18 36.03 -0.83 -9.05
N ARG A 19 34.84 -1.22 -9.52
CA ARG A 19 33.95 -2.07 -8.72
C ARG A 19 34.66 -3.40 -8.60
N LYS A 20 35.40 -3.60 -7.51
CA LYS A 20 35.82 -4.94 -7.10
C LYS A 20 34.55 -5.80 -7.07
N PRO A 21 34.48 -6.94 -7.78
CA PRO A 21 33.34 -7.82 -7.63
C PRO A 21 33.27 -8.18 -6.14
N VAL A 22 32.10 -8.02 -5.52
CA VAL A 22 31.88 -8.39 -4.12
C VAL A 22 31.93 -9.93 -4.06
N THR A 23 33.14 -10.48 -4.06
CA THR A 23 33.40 -11.88 -3.80
C THR A 23 33.35 -12.10 -2.29
N LYS A 24 32.13 -12.10 -1.73
CA LYS A 24 31.76 -12.75 -0.45
C LYS A 24 30.26 -12.55 -0.20
N VAL A 25 29.43 -13.17 -1.03
CA VAL A 25 28.10 -13.64 -0.63
C VAL A 25 28.14 -15.16 -0.70
N LYS A 26 29.02 -15.76 0.10
CA LYS A 26 29.04 -17.20 0.36
C LYS A 26 29.15 -17.33 1.86
N GLU A 27 27.99 -17.41 2.53
CA GLU A 27 27.77 -18.03 3.85
C GLU A 27 26.47 -17.52 4.49
N SER A 28 25.34 -17.72 3.82
CA SER A 28 24.04 -17.88 4.50
C SER A 28 23.00 -18.58 3.65
N ALA A 29 23.41 -19.31 2.61
CA ALA A 29 22.56 -20.31 1.96
C ALA A 29 22.47 -21.54 2.88
N LYS A 30 22.00 -21.36 4.11
CA LYS A 30 21.42 -22.46 4.88
C LYS A 30 20.23 -22.92 4.06
N THR A 31 20.39 -24.09 3.46
CA THR A 31 19.41 -24.85 2.68
C THR A 31 18.02 -24.69 3.29
N TYR A 32 17.17 -23.85 2.70
CA TYR A 32 15.73 -23.93 2.92
C TYR A 32 15.30 -25.22 2.22
N LYS A 33 15.28 -26.34 2.96
CA LYS A 33 14.82 -27.64 2.46
C LYS A 33 13.31 -27.65 2.15
N ARG A 34 12.58 -26.63 2.58
CA ARG A 34 11.15 -26.46 2.31
C ARG A 34 10.96 -25.62 1.05
N LYS A 35 10.18 -26.14 0.10
CA LYS A 35 9.75 -25.39 -1.08
C LYS A 35 8.85 -24.24 -0.63
N TRP A 36 9.12 -23.04 -1.14
CA TRP A 36 8.28 -21.87 -0.95
C TRP A 36 6.90 -22.12 -1.57
N GLY A 37 5.86 -22.12 -0.75
CA GLY A 37 4.47 -22.30 -1.15
C GLY A 37 3.70 -20.99 -1.25
N LEU A 38 2.42 -21.08 -1.63
CA LEU A 38 1.51 -19.95 -1.63
C LEU A 38 1.28 -19.44 -0.20
N GLU A 39 1.24 -20.35 0.77
CA GLU A 39 1.04 -20.06 2.19
C GLU A 39 2.19 -19.20 2.73
N ASP A 40 3.44 -19.50 2.34
CA ASP A 40 4.61 -18.72 2.72
C ASP A 40 4.54 -17.29 2.13
N PHE A 41 4.02 -17.16 0.90
CA PHE A 41 3.78 -15.86 0.28
C PHE A 41 2.71 -15.07 1.03
N VAL A 42 1.54 -15.67 1.30
CA VAL A 42 0.45 -15.02 2.04
C VAL A 42 0.92 -14.57 3.42
N GLU A 43 1.63 -15.43 4.15
CA GLU A 43 2.20 -15.08 5.46
C GLU A 43 3.21 -13.92 5.37
N SER A 44 4.04 -13.91 4.32
CA SER A 44 5.01 -12.83 4.13
C SER A 44 4.33 -11.47 3.87
N VAL A 45 3.24 -11.46 3.09
CA VAL A 45 2.46 -10.26 2.79
C VAL A 45 1.73 -9.77 4.04
N ASP A 46 1.07 -10.67 4.78
CA ASP A 46 0.38 -10.33 6.03
C ASP A 46 1.34 -9.68 7.05
N LYS A 47 2.56 -10.23 7.21
CA LYS A 47 3.59 -9.63 8.07
C LYS A 47 3.97 -8.22 7.64
N VAL A 48 4.06 -7.96 6.33
CA VAL A 48 4.37 -6.63 5.80
C VAL A 48 3.21 -5.67 6.06
N MET A 49 1.96 -6.11 5.83
CA MET A 49 0.77 -5.31 6.11
C MET A 49 0.68 -4.92 7.59
N GLN A 50 0.86 -5.89 8.50
CA GLN A 50 0.87 -5.62 9.94
C GLN A 50 2.00 -4.66 10.34
N LYS A 51 3.17 -4.77 9.71
CA LYS A 51 4.27 -3.83 9.95
C LYS A 51 3.91 -2.41 9.50
N GLN A 52 3.33 -2.27 8.31
CA GLN A 52 2.87 -0.98 7.77
C GLN A 52 1.82 -0.34 8.67
N GLU A 53 0.89 -1.12 9.23
CA GLU A 53 -0.13 -0.62 10.15
C GLU A 53 0.44 -0.16 11.50
N LYS A 54 1.50 -0.81 11.99
CA LYS A 54 2.20 -0.38 13.22
C LYS A 54 2.97 0.92 13.01
N GLU A 55 3.62 1.06 11.86
CA GLU A 55 4.41 2.26 11.52
C GLU A 55 3.50 3.43 11.12
N ASN A 56 2.39 3.15 10.44
CA ASN A 56 1.41 4.15 10.03
C ASN A 56 -0.03 3.61 10.21
N PRO A 57 -0.72 4.00 11.29
CA PRO A 57 -2.09 3.54 11.57
C PRO A 57 -3.11 3.83 10.47
N THR A 58 -2.86 4.82 9.61
CA THR A 58 -3.75 5.13 8.47
C THR A 58 -3.79 4.00 7.44
N MET A 59 -2.75 3.15 7.39
CA MET A 59 -2.72 1.99 6.49
C MET A 59 -3.83 0.99 6.76
N LYS A 60 -4.34 0.91 8.00
CA LYS A 60 -5.50 0.07 8.30
C LYS A 60 -6.73 0.45 7.48
N GLN A 61 -6.88 1.74 7.18
CA GLN A 61 -7.97 2.24 6.33
C GLN A 61 -7.75 1.82 4.88
N VAL A 62 -6.52 1.94 4.39
CA VAL A 62 -6.15 1.54 3.01
C VAL A 62 -6.35 0.04 2.81
N HIS A 63 -5.92 -0.80 3.76
CA HIS A 63 -6.11 -2.25 3.67
C HIS A 63 -7.59 -2.63 3.69
N ALA A 64 -8.39 -1.96 4.52
CA ALA A 64 -9.83 -2.15 4.53
C ALA A 64 -10.48 -1.78 3.19
N GLN A 65 -10.07 -0.68 2.54
CA GLN A 65 -10.57 -0.29 1.22
C GLN A 65 -10.29 -1.33 0.12
N LEU A 66 -9.23 -2.12 0.28
CA LEU A 66 -8.87 -3.19 -0.66
C LEU A 66 -9.58 -4.52 -0.35
N SER A 67 -10.34 -4.59 0.75
CA SER A 67 -11.03 -5.81 1.14
C SER A 67 -12.25 -6.07 0.24
N PRO A 68 -12.60 -7.34 -0.03
CA PRO A 68 -13.76 -7.69 -0.85
C PRO A 68 -15.09 -7.14 -0.28
N GLU A 69 -15.18 -7.04 1.05
CA GLU A 69 -16.37 -6.60 1.77
C GLU A 69 -16.62 -5.10 1.65
N TRP A 70 -15.56 -4.31 1.41
CA TRP A 70 -15.60 -2.84 1.43
C TRP A 70 -16.73 -2.26 0.58
N LYS A 71 -16.84 -2.73 -0.67
CA LYS A 71 -17.83 -2.22 -1.62
C LYS A 71 -19.25 -2.49 -1.15
N ARG A 72 -19.53 -3.72 -0.73
CA ARG A 72 -20.84 -4.15 -0.24
C ARG A 72 -21.27 -3.34 0.98
N VAL A 73 -20.35 -3.11 1.91
CA VAL A 73 -20.64 -2.37 3.15
C VAL A 73 -20.80 -0.87 2.87
N SER A 74 -19.99 -0.30 1.96
CA SER A 74 -20.14 1.07 1.46
C SER A 74 -21.51 1.32 0.84
N GLU A 75 -22.00 0.39 0.02
CA GLU A 75 -23.33 0.49 -0.58
C GLU A 75 -24.45 0.44 0.47
N LYS A 76 -24.37 -0.49 1.44
CA LYS A 76 -25.34 -0.56 2.54
C LYS A 76 -25.38 0.70 3.38
N ILE A 77 -24.21 1.24 3.74
CA ILE A 77 -24.13 2.47 4.54
C ILE A 77 -24.65 3.66 3.73
N GLY A 78 -24.31 3.75 2.45
CA GLY A 78 -24.87 4.77 1.56
C GLY A 78 -26.40 4.72 1.49
N GLN A 79 -26.98 3.52 1.38
CA GLN A 79 -28.43 3.33 1.44
C GLN A 79 -29.02 3.79 2.78
N LEU A 80 -28.40 3.37 3.90
CA LEU A 80 -28.84 3.75 5.25
C LEU A 80 -28.92 5.27 5.42
N LEU A 81 -27.95 6.01 4.87
CA LEU A 81 -27.91 7.47 4.95
C LEU A 81 -28.96 8.18 4.06
N MET A 82 -29.55 7.47 3.09
CA MET A 82 -30.56 8.02 2.18
C MET A 82 -32.00 7.64 2.55
N LEU A 83 -32.18 6.65 3.44
CA LEU A 83 -33.51 6.18 3.84
C LEU A 83 -34.24 7.24 4.69
N THR A 84 -35.56 7.28 4.52
CA THR A 84 -36.48 8.13 5.30
C THR A 84 -37.53 7.32 6.06
N ASP A 85 -37.76 6.05 5.68
CA ASP A 85 -38.65 5.15 6.41
C ASP A 85 -37.98 4.59 7.67
N ALA A 86 -38.61 4.81 8.83
CA ALA A 86 -38.03 4.44 10.11
C ALA A 86 -37.84 2.92 10.29
N LYS A 87 -38.73 2.09 9.74
CA LYS A 87 -38.64 0.64 9.90
C LYS A 87 -37.52 0.06 9.05
N GLU A 88 -37.35 0.57 7.84
CA GLU A 88 -36.25 0.18 6.96
C GLU A 88 -34.90 0.66 7.50
N ILE A 89 -34.84 1.86 8.10
CA ILE A 89 -33.66 2.37 8.79
C ILE A 89 -33.25 1.42 9.92
N ASP A 90 -34.17 1.04 10.81
CA ASP A 90 -33.84 0.18 11.96
C ASP A 90 -33.31 -1.18 11.51
N ARG A 91 -33.95 -1.79 10.51
CA ARG A 91 -33.47 -3.06 9.94
C ARG A 91 -32.07 -2.92 9.35
N LEU A 92 -31.84 -1.92 8.49
CA LEU A 92 -30.57 -1.77 7.80
C LEU A 92 -29.46 -1.35 8.76
N ARG A 93 -29.79 -0.61 9.82
CA ARG A 93 -28.88 -0.29 10.92
C ARG A 93 -28.38 -1.56 11.61
N GLU A 94 -29.26 -2.51 11.94
CA GLU A 94 -28.85 -3.78 12.54
C GLU A 94 -27.91 -4.56 11.63
N GLU A 95 -28.21 -4.60 10.33
CA GLU A 95 -27.33 -5.23 9.35
C GLU A 95 -25.95 -4.56 9.27
N VAL A 96 -25.89 -3.22 9.31
CA VAL A 96 -24.62 -2.46 9.31
C VAL A 96 -23.82 -2.71 10.59
N VAL A 97 -24.48 -2.79 11.74
CA VAL A 97 -23.81 -3.09 13.03
C VAL A 97 -23.16 -4.47 13.01
N GLN A 98 -23.78 -5.46 12.35
CA GLN A 98 -23.23 -6.82 12.23
C GLN A 98 -21.92 -6.88 11.42
N GLU A 99 -21.67 -5.91 10.54
CA GLU A 99 -20.42 -5.85 9.75
C GLU A 99 -19.22 -5.43 10.63
N GLY A 100 -19.45 -4.77 11.77
CA GLY A 100 -18.41 -4.48 12.76
C GLY A 100 -17.36 -3.45 12.30
N GLU A 101 -16.08 -3.83 12.35
CA GLU A 101 -14.96 -2.90 12.12
C GLU A 101 -14.98 -2.31 10.70
N ILE A 102 -15.32 -3.11 9.69
CA ILE A 102 -15.34 -2.65 8.29
C ILE A 102 -16.38 -1.53 8.09
N ALA A 103 -17.56 -1.64 8.71
CA ALA A 103 -18.58 -0.59 8.66
C ALA A 103 -18.10 0.72 9.32
N THR A 104 -17.39 0.61 10.45
CA THR A 104 -16.81 1.77 11.12
C THR A 104 -15.80 2.48 10.23
N ARG A 105 -14.95 1.71 9.53
CA ARG A 105 -13.96 2.26 8.59
C ARG A 105 -14.61 2.94 7.40
N VAL A 106 -15.67 2.35 6.85
CA VAL A 106 -16.45 2.95 5.78
C VAL A 106 -17.07 4.29 6.23
N LEU A 107 -17.66 4.35 7.43
CA LEU A 107 -18.20 5.61 7.97
C LEU A 107 -17.12 6.70 8.11
N ILE A 108 -15.92 6.34 8.56
CA ILE A 108 -14.78 7.26 8.61
C ILE A 108 -14.45 7.79 7.20
N ASP A 109 -14.50 6.94 6.18
CA ASP A 109 -14.27 7.32 4.79
C ASP A 109 -15.28 8.35 4.28
N PHE A 110 -16.58 8.12 4.56
CA PHE A 110 -17.64 9.08 4.23
C PHE A 110 -17.41 10.44 4.89
N LEU A 111 -17.00 10.48 6.17
CA LEU A 111 -16.69 11.73 6.86
C LEU A 111 -15.50 12.47 6.23
N LEU A 112 -14.46 11.73 5.84
CA LEU A 112 -13.30 12.30 5.15
C LEU A 112 -13.69 12.86 3.77
N ALA A 113 -14.58 12.18 3.05
CA ALA A 113 -15.08 12.64 1.75
C ALA A 113 -15.83 13.98 1.89
N ILE A 114 -16.68 14.13 2.91
CA ILE A 114 -17.39 15.39 3.20
C ILE A 114 -16.40 16.52 3.49
N LYS A 115 -15.39 16.27 4.35
CA LYS A 115 -14.35 17.26 4.65
C LYS A 115 -13.64 17.74 3.38
N ASN A 116 -13.26 16.82 2.50
CA ASN A 116 -12.54 17.16 1.28
C ASN A 116 -13.39 17.96 0.28
N GLN A 117 -14.71 17.80 0.29
CA GLN A 117 -15.62 18.64 -0.50
C GLN A 117 -15.73 20.06 0.08
N SER A 118 -15.75 20.20 1.42
CA SER A 118 -15.85 21.50 2.08
C SER A 118 -14.62 22.41 1.92
N GLY A 119 -13.45 21.84 1.58
CA GLY A 119 -12.21 22.59 1.36
C GLY A 119 -12.00 23.09 -0.08
N GLN A 120 -12.91 22.78 -1.00
CA GLN A 120 -12.87 23.23 -2.41
C GLN A 120 -13.90 24.32 -2.72
N SER A 121 -14.57 24.85 -1.69
CA SER A 121 -15.59 25.89 -1.81
C SER A 121 -15.14 27.23 -1.26
#